data_AF-L8EEQ5-F1
#
_entry.id   AF-L8EEQ5-F1
#
_cell.length_a   1.000
_cell.length_b   1.000
_cell.length_c   1.000
_cell.angle_alpha   90.00
_cell.angle_beta   90.00
_cell.angle_gamma   90.00
#
_symmetry.space_group_name_H-M   'P 1'
#
loop_
_entity.id
_entity.type
_entity.pdbx_description
1 polymer ?
#
loop_
_entity_poly.entity_id
_entity_poly.type
_entity_poly.pdbx_seq_one_letter_code
_entity_poly.pdbx_strand_id
1 'polypeptide(L)'
;MNDATTSGPARPVVLDVWCELQCPDCTAALDDLRALRERLGDRLDIRLRHFPLSKHQHAYAAAQAAEEAAEQGRGWPYVEAVLARTEELGRKGEPLLVEVAGELGLDAEEMDTALIDGRHLLAVDADQAEGKAIGVTGTPTYLIGGELLDGSKSQEGLRERIEEIAGRLLAEQG
;
A
#
# COMPACT_ATOMS: atom_id res chain seq x y z
N MET A 1 -5.46 -47.44 -8.47
CA MET A 1 -5.17 -46.35 -9.42
C MET A 1 -4.80 -45.16 -8.59
N ASN A 2 -3.51 -44.80 -8.58
CA ASN A 2 -2.99 -43.70 -7.78
C ASN A 2 -3.41 -42.39 -8.44
N ASP A 3 -4.27 -41.64 -7.78
CA ASP A 3 -4.54 -40.25 -8.15
C ASP A 3 -3.47 -39.39 -7.49
N ALA A 4 -2.44 -39.06 -8.25
CA ALA A 4 -1.38 -38.17 -7.83
C ALA A 4 -1.91 -36.73 -7.94
N THR A 5 -2.53 -36.24 -6.87
CA THR A 5 -2.73 -34.81 -6.66
C THR A 5 -1.36 -34.16 -6.52
N THR A 6 -0.84 -33.68 -7.65
CA THR A 6 0.34 -32.81 -7.65
C THR A 6 -0.15 -31.45 -7.16
N SER A 7 0.01 -31.15 -5.87
CA SER A 7 -0.21 -29.79 -5.38
C SER A 7 0.87 -28.90 -6.02
N GLY A 8 0.42 -27.89 -6.77
CA GLY A 8 1.30 -26.83 -7.23
C GLY A 8 1.88 -26.05 -6.03
N PRO A 9 2.89 -25.20 -6.25
CA PRO A 9 3.39 -24.34 -5.19
C PRO A 9 2.25 -23.47 -4.64
N ALA A 10 2.15 -23.36 -3.31
CA ALA A 10 1.17 -22.51 -2.65
C ALA A 10 1.32 -21.06 -3.13
N ARG A 11 0.20 -20.40 -3.42
CA ARG A 11 0.19 -19.01 -3.88
C ARG A 11 0.26 -18.08 -2.65
N PRO A 12 0.96 -16.94 -2.75
CA PRO A 12 0.94 -15.93 -1.70
C PRO A 12 -0.50 -15.50 -1.41
N VAL A 13 -0.83 -15.34 -0.13
CA VAL A 13 -2.05 -14.65 0.30
C VAL A 13 -1.90 -13.18 -0.08
N VAL A 14 -2.95 -12.59 -0.65
CA VAL A 14 -2.95 -11.17 -0.99
C VAL A 14 -3.57 -10.37 0.14
N LEU A 15 -2.89 -9.29 0.53
CA LEU A 15 -3.38 -8.25 1.42
C LEU A 15 -3.36 -6.93 0.64
N ASP A 16 -4.53 -6.47 0.18
CA ASP A 16 -4.66 -5.12 -0.38
C ASP A 16 -4.77 -4.10 0.77
N VAL A 17 -4.06 -2.99 0.66
CA VAL A 17 -3.99 -1.93 1.68
C VAL A 17 -4.36 -0.60 1.04
N TRP A 18 -5.59 -0.13 1.24
CA TRP A 18 -5.98 1.23 0.89
C TRP A 18 -5.32 2.20 1.85
N CYS A 19 -4.41 2.99 1.30
CA CYS A 19 -3.50 3.86 2.02
C CYS A 19 -3.47 5.24 1.36
N GLU A 20 -3.14 6.25 2.17
CA GLU A 20 -2.98 7.62 1.72
C GLU A 20 -1.69 8.18 2.31
N LEU A 21 -0.78 8.63 1.44
CA LEU A 21 0.62 8.88 1.80
C LEU A 21 0.85 10.17 2.61
N GLN A 22 -0.20 10.96 2.90
CA GLN A 22 -0.17 12.09 3.83
C GLN A 22 -0.98 11.79 5.12
N CYS A 23 -1.49 10.56 5.30
CA CYS A 23 -2.28 10.16 6.45
C CYS A 23 -1.40 9.66 7.62
N PRO A 24 -1.47 10.27 8.83
CA PRO A 24 -0.71 9.81 9.99
C PRO A 24 -1.06 8.39 10.45
N ASP A 25 -2.32 7.97 10.30
CA ASP A 25 -2.74 6.60 10.66
C ASP A 25 -2.11 5.56 9.72
N CYS A 26 -1.86 5.93 8.45
CA CYS A 26 -1.10 5.09 7.52
C CYS A 26 0.38 5.01 7.90
N THR A 27 0.96 6.08 8.45
CA THR A 27 2.31 6.03 9.04
C THR A 27 2.35 5.05 10.21
N ALA A 28 1.36 5.10 11.11
CA ALA A 28 1.28 4.20 12.26
C ALA A 28 1.14 2.72 11.86
N ALA A 29 0.49 2.44 10.73
CA ALA A 29 0.36 1.09 10.19
C ALA A 29 1.67 0.48 9.64
N LEU A 30 2.71 1.28 9.39
CA LEU A 30 3.95 0.78 8.81
C LEU A 30 4.61 -0.31 9.66
N ASP A 31 4.55 -0.18 10.98
CA ASP A 31 5.17 -1.16 11.88
C ASP A 31 4.46 -2.51 11.79
N ASP A 32 3.13 -2.50 11.70
CA ASP A 32 2.34 -3.73 11.51
C ASP A 32 2.59 -4.35 10.13
N LEU A 33 2.63 -3.54 9.06
CA LEU A 33 2.92 -4.02 7.71
C LEU A 33 4.34 -4.62 7.61
N ARG A 34 5.32 -4.03 8.28
CA ARG A 34 6.69 -4.58 8.35
C ARG A 34 6.72 -5.90 9.11
N ALA A 35 6.07 -5.97 10.27
CA ALA A 35 5.97 -7.20 11.05
C ALA A 35 5.30 -8.32 10.24
N LEU A 36 4.23 -8.02 9.50
CA LEU A 36 3.57 -8.97 8.60
C LEU A 36 4.51 -9.49 7.51
N ARG A 37 5.27 -8.60 6.85
CA ARG A 37 6.28 -9.00 5.84
C ARG A 37 7.37 -9.87 6.43
N GLU A 38 7.89 -9.51 7.61
CA GLU A 38 8.91 -10.30 8.31
C GLU A 38 8.38 -11.69 8.69
N ARG A 39 7.15 -11.76 9.19
CA ARG A 39 6.53 -12.99 9.70
C ARG A 39 6.15 -13.98 8.59
N LEU A 40 5.60 -13.46 7.49
CA LEU A 40 5.00 -14.27 6.43
C LEU A 40 5.92 -14.44 5.22
N GLY A 41 6.85 -13.51 4.98
CA GLY A 41 7.77 -13.52 3.84
C GLY A 41 7.02 -13.63 2.53
N ASP A 42 7.55 -14.43 1.60
CA ASP A 42 6.97 -14.65 0.26
C ASP A 42 5.57 -15.29 0.26
N ARG A 43 5.03 -15.68 1.43
CA ARG A 43 3.66 -16.20 1.56
C ARG A 43 2.61 -15.11 1.65
N LEU A 44 3.01 -13.84 1.79
CA LEU A 44 2.12 -12.68 1.80
C LEU A 44 2.55 -11.68 0.73
N ASP A 45 1.64 -11.34 -0.16
CA ASP A 45 1.77 -10.26 -1.14
C ASP A 45 0.99 -9.05 -0.64
N ILE A 46 1.70 -8.03 -0.14
CA ILE A 46 1.07 -6.77 0.30
C ILE A 46 1.03 -5.80 -0.87
N ARG A 47 -0.18 -5.43 -1.27
CA ARG A 47 -0.45 -4.53 -2.38
C ARG A 47 -0.91 -3.19 -1.85
N LEU A 48 -0.26 -2.12 -2.30
CA LEU A 48 -0.74 -0.77 -2.06
C LEU A 48 -1.97 -0.52 -2.93
N ARG A 49 -2.98 0.13 -2.36
CA ARG A 49 -4.11 0.72 -3.09
C ARG A 49 -4.22 2.18 -2.70
N HIS A 50 -4.41 3.06 -3.67
CA HIS A 50 -4.51 4.49 -3.40
C HIS A 50 -5.89 4.90 -2.90
N PHE A 51 -5.93 5.69 -1.84
CA PHE A 51 -7.17 6.29 -1.35
C PHE A 51 -6.98 7.75 -0.92
N PRO A 52 -6.58 8.65 -1.84
CA PRO A 52 -6.29 10.05 -1.49
C PRO A 52 -7.51 10.72 -0.83
N LEU A 53 -7.35 11.23 0.40
CA LEU A 53 -8.40 11.88 1.15
C LEU A 53 -8.41 13.38 0.85
N SER A 54 -9.58 13.96 0.61
CA SER A 54 -9.74 15.38 0.23
C SER A 54 -9.27 16.38 1.29
N LYS A 55 -9.09 15.95 2.54
CA LYS A 55 -8.58 16.77 3.64
C LYS A 55 -7.06 17.02 3.55
N HIS A 56 -6.34 16.28 2.71
CA HIS A 56 -4.89 16.32 2.58
C HIS A 56 -4.51 16.82 1.18
N GLN A 57 -3.94 18.03 1.13
CA GLN A 57 -3.66 18.76 -0.10
C GLN A 57 -2.78 17.99 -1.08
N HIS A 58 -1.80 17.23 -0.56
CA HIS A 58 -0.78 16.56 -1.39
C HIS A 58 -1.05 15.07 -1.58
N ALA A 59 -2.22 14.57 -1.16
CA ALA A 59 -2.53 13.14 -1.18
C ALA A 59 -2.52 12.54 -2.59
N TYR A 60 -3.10 13.23 -3.58
CA TYR A 60 -3.11 12.76 -4.97
C TYR A 60 -1.72 12.78 -5.61
N ALA A 61 -0.92 13.82 -5.36
CA ALA A 61 0.44 13.88 -5.87
C ALA A 61 1.30 12.75 -5.27
N ALA A 62 1.17 12.49 -3.97
CA ALA A 62 1.91 11.41 -3.31
C ALA A 62 1.50 10.02 -3.84
N ALA A 63 0.22 9.80 -4.15
CA ALA A 63 -0.26 8.57 -4.77
C ALA A 63 0.36 8.35 -6.17
N GLN A 64 0.39 9.39 -7.01
CA GLN A 64 1.04 9.31 -8.33
C GLN A 64 2.55 9.05 -8.23
N ALA A 65 3.23 9.70 -7.28
CA ALA A 65 4.66 9.48 -7.09
C ALA A 65 4.96 8.05 -6.61
N ALA A 66 4.04 7.41 -5.88
CA ALA A 66 4.18 6.02 -5.49
C ALA A 66 4.03 5.04 -6.69
N GLU A 67 3.12 5.34 -7.63
CA GLU A 67 3.02 4.59 -8.90
C GLU A 67 4.30 4.74 -9.73
N GLU A 68 4.81 5.97 -9.87
CA GLU A 68 6.06 6.21 -10.59
C GLU A 68 7.26 5.50 -9.93
N ALA A 69 7.35 5.55 -8.60
CA ALA A 69 8.37 4.80 -7.87
C ALA A 69 8.23 3.28 -8.08
N ALA A 70 7.01 2.76 -8.24
CA ALA A 70 6.77 1.35 -8.52
C ALA A 70 7.25 0.97 -9.93
N GLU A 71 6.97 1.80 -10.95
CA GLU A 71 7.49 1.64 -12.33
C GLU A 71 9.02 1.62 -12.36
N GLN A 72 9.66 2.43 -11.52
CA GLN A 72 11.12 2.44 -11.36
C GLN A 72 11.67 1.34 -10.43
N GLY A 73 10.81 0.43 -9.94
CA GLY A 73 11.19 -0.75 -9.17
C GLY A 73 11.42 -0.52 -7.67
N ARG A 74 10.98 0.62 -7.11
CA ARG A 74 11.10 0.96 -5.68
C ARG A 74 9.80 1.46 -5.04
N GLY A 75 8.65 0.89 -5.39
CA GLY A 75 7.34 1.28 -4.85
C GLY A 75 7.27 1.28 -3.32
N TRP A 76 7.37 0.12 -2.66
CA TRP A 76 7.28 0.05 -1.18
C TRP A 76 8.36 0.84 -0.43
N PRO A 77 9.65 0.79 -0.80
CA PRO A 77 10.66 1.65 -0.19
C PRO A 77 10.32 3.15 -0.27
N TYR A 78 9.77 3.60 -1.41
CA TYR A 78 9.33 4.98 -1.59
C TYR A 78 8.12 5.33 -0.71
N VAL A 79 7.10 4.47 -0.70
CA VAL A 79 5.89 4.63 0.14
C VAL A 79 6.26 4.77 1.61
N GLU A 80 7.13 3.90 2.13
CA GLU A 80 7.59 3.98 3.53
C GLU A 80 8.35 5.28 3.81
N ALA A 81 9.18 5.72 2.87
CA ALA A 81 9.98 6.94 3.02
C ALA A 81 9.12 8.21 3.02
N VAL A 82 8.03 8.24 2.24
CA VAL A 82 7.05 9.35 2.24
C VAL A 82 6.19 9.32 3.50
N LEU A 83 5.68 8.14 3.89
CA LEU A 83 4.87 7.99 5.10
C LEU A 83 5.65 8.32 6.39
N ALA A 84 6.96 8.13 6.42
CA ALA A 84 7.81 8.57 7.53
C ALA A 84 7.93 10.11 7.62
N ARG A 85 7.44 10.85 6.62
CA ARG A 85 7.61 12.30 6.45
C ARG A 85 6.30 13.03 6.14
N THR A 86 5.16 12.50 6.58
CA THR A 86 3.82 13.09 6.32
C THR A 86 3.69 14.57 6.72
N GLU A 87 4.25 14.96 7.87
CA GLU A 87 4.27 16.37 8.32
C GLU A 87 5.14 17.25 7.42
N GLU A 88 6.25 16.73 6.92
CA GLU A 88 7.12 17.44 5.99
C GLU A 88 6.45 17.56 4.62
N LEU A 89 5.77 16.52 4.16
CA LEU A 89 4.96 16.54 2.94
C LEU A 89 3.88 17.62 3.03
N GLY A 90 3.25 17.79 4.19
CA GLY A 90 2.29 18.86 4.44
C GLY A 90 2.87 20.28 4.33
N ARG A 91 4.19 20.45 4.56
CA ARG A 91 4.86 21.76 4.52
C ARG A 91 5.56 22.04 3.19
N LYS A 92 6.23 21.04 2.63
CA LYS A 92 7.03 21.17 1.40
C LYS A 92 6.21 20.87 0.14
N GLY A 93 5.21 19.99 0.22
CA GLY A 93 4.45 19.52 -0.93
C GLY A 93 5.25 18.61 -1.85
N GLU A 94 4.94 18.69 -3.14
CA GLU A 94 5.49 17.89 -4.24
C GLU A 94 7.02 17.91 -4.33
N PRO A 95 7.75 19.02 -4.04
CA PRO A 95 9.20 18.99 -3.94
C PRO A 95 9.77 17.91 -3.01
N LEU A 96 9.07 17.57 -1.92
CA LEU A 96 9.51 16.47 -1.05
C LEU A 96 9.42 15.11 -1.77
N LEU A 97 8.42 14.90 -2.62
CA LEU A 97 8.23 13.65 -3.35
C LEU A 97 9.43 13.40 -4.28
N VAL A 98 9.85 14.45 -5.00
CA VAL A 98 11.05 14.42 -5.85
C VAL A 98 12.33 14.25 -5.02
N GLU A 99 12.44 14.91 -3.87
CA GLU A 99 13.56 14.77 -2.92
C GLU A 99 13.70 13.30 -2.43
N VAL A 100 12.60 12.69 -1.98
CA VAL A 100 12.55 11.29 -1.55
C VAL A 100 12.99 10.35 -2.67
N ALA A 101 12.57 10.63 -3.92
CA ALA A 101 12.97 9.84 -5.07
C ALA A 101 14.51 9.85 -5.24
N GLY A 102 15.11 11.04 -5.23
CA GLY A 102 16.56 11.22 -5.34
C GLY A 102 17.33 10.51 -4.22
N GLU A 103 16.86 10.60 -2.98
CA GLU A 103 17.47 9.89 -1.83
C GLU A 103 17.49 8.37 -1.99
N LEU A 104 16.47 7.81 -2.66
CA LEU A 104 16.35 6.37 -2.91
C LEU A 104 17.05 5.91 -4.19
N GLY A 105 17.70 6.82 -4.90
CA GLY A 105 18.38 6.55 -6.17
C GLY A 105 17.42 6.27 -7.32
N LEU A 106 16.19 6.78 -7.23
CA LEU A 106 15.24 6.83 -8.34
C LEU A 106 15.60 7.99 -9.29
N ASP A 107 15.09 7.95 -10.50
CA ASP A 107 15.16 9.06 -11.45
C ASP A 107 14.20 10.17 -10.99
N ALA A 108 14.77 11.19 -10.35
CA ALA A 108 14.04 12.32 -9.82
C ALA A 108 13.50 13.25 -10.92
N GLU A 109 14.15 13.31 -12.09
CA GLU A 109 13.67 14.12 -13.22
C GLU A 109 12.44 13.45 -13.85
N GLU A 110 12.47 12.12 -14.00
CA GLU A 110 11.30 11.36 -14.43
C GLU A 110 10.16 11.45 -13.41
N MET A 111 10.48 11.40 -12.11
CA MET A 111 9.49 11.61 -11.03
C MET A 111 8.78 12.97 -11.14
N ASP A 112 9.54 14.05 -11.32
CA ASP A 112 8.99 15.40 -11.51
C ASP A 112 8.12 15.48 -12.77
N THR A 113 8.59 14.88 -13.86
CA THR A 113 7.85 14.82 -15.13
C THR A 113 6.53 14.06 -14.98
N ALA A 114 6.53 12.90 -14.33
CA ALA A 114 5.34 12.09 -14.10
C ALA A 114 4.30 12.81 -13.21
N LEU A 115 4.76 13.61 -12.25
CA LEU A 115 3.89 14.46 -11.44
C LEU A 115 3.25 15.61 -12.24
N ILE A 116 3.99 16.18 -13.19
CA ILE A 116 3.51 17.29 -14.05
C ILE A 116 2.52 16.79 -15.09
N ASP A 117 2.82 15.68 -15.76
CA ASP A 117 1.98 15.15 -16.84
C ASP A 117 0.76 14.36 -16.35
N GLY A 118 0.79 13.93 -15.09
CA GLY A 118 -0.33 13.28 -14.44
C GLY A 118 -0.62 11.87 -14.97
N ARG A 119 0.36 11.19 -15.56
CA ARG A 119 0.17 9.90 -16.23
C ARG A 119 -0.40 8.79 -15.32
N HIS A 120 -0.19 8.90 -14.02
CA HIS A 120 -0.64 7.94 -13.02
C HIS A 120 -2.02 8.24 -12.43
N LEU A 121 -2.65 9.37 -12.79
CA LEU A 121 -3.97 9.77 -12.26
C LEU A 121 -5.04 8.69 -12.44
N LEU A 122 -5.07 8.03 -13.60
CA LEU A 122 -6.09 7.00 -13.88
C LEU A 122 -5.94 5.76 -12.97
N ALA A 123 -4.71 5.37 -12.63
CA ALA A 123 -4.47 4.27 -11.70
C ALA A 123 -4.94 4.64 -10.29
N VAL A 124 -4.59 5.86 -9.84
CA VAL A 124 -5.01 6.40 -8.54
C VAL A 124 -6.54 6.50 -8.44
N ASP A 125 -7.21 7.02 -9.47
CA ASP A 125 -8.67 7.12 -9.52
C ASP A 125 -9.34 5.75 -9.53
N ALA A 126 -8.77 4.76 -10.22
CA ALA A 126 -9.29 3.40 -10.28
C ALA A 126 -9.23 2.72 -8.91
N ASP A 127 -8.09 2.78 -8.22
CA ASP A 127 -7.94 2.25 -6.86
C ASP A 127 -8.90 2.92 -5.88
N GLN A 128 -9.04 4.25 -5.97
CA GLN A 128 -9.94 4.99 -5.08
C GLN A 128 -11.41 4.63 -5.35
N ALA A 129 -11.79 4.47 -6.61
CA ALA A 129 -13.14 4.06 -7.01
C ALA A 129 -13.46 2.63 -6.56
N GLU A 130 -12.51 1.71 -6.70
CA GLU A 130 -12.63 0.33 -6.19
C GLU A 130 -12.84 0.34 -4.68
N GLY A 131 -11.99 1.05 -3.94
CA GLY A 131 -12.12 1.19 -2.49
C GLY A 131 -13.50 1.71 -2.08
N LYS A 132 -13.99 2.77 -2.74
CA LYS A 132 -15.34 3.31 -2.49
C LYS A 132 -16.42 2.27 -2.77
N ALA A 133 -16.29 1.48 -3.85
CA ALA A 133 -17.27 0.48 -4.24
C ALA A 133 -17.37 -0.68 -3.24
N ILE A 134 -16.27 -1.06 -2.60
CA ILE A 134 -16.23 -2.13 -1.59
C ILE A 134 -16.45 -1.63 -0.15
N GLY A 135 -16.65 -0.33 0.05
CA GLY A 135 -17.01 0.26 1.34
C GLY A 135 -15.83 0.82 2.15
N VAL A 136 -14.68 1.07 1.54
CA VAL A 136 -13.59 1.84 2.16
C VAL A 136 -14.07 3.26 2.44
N THR A 137 -13.96 3.71 3.69
CA THR A 137 -14.39 5.04 4.13
C THR A 137 -13.25 5.88 4.72
N GLY A 138 -12.07 5.29 4.88
CA GLY A 138 -10.90 5.93 5.45
C GLY A 138 -9.66 5.07 5.27
N THR A 139 -8.53 5.60 5.70
CA THR A 139 -7.23 4.94 5.58
C THR A 139 -6.53 4.81 6.94
N PRO A 140 -5.74 3.75 7.15
CA PRO A 140 -5.60 2.60 6.25
C PRO A 140 -6.85 1.70 6.33
N THR A 141 -7.17 1.01 5.24
CA THR A 141 -8.16 -0.08 5.23
C THR A 141 -7.55 -1.30 4.55
N TYR A 142 -7.77 -2.48 5.11
CA TYR A 142 -7.19 -3.73 4.64
C TYR A 142 -8.25 -4.64 4.03
N LEU A 143 -7.92 -5.34 2.94
CA LEU A 143 -8.73 -6.42 2.39
C LEU A 143 -7.88 -7.69 2.35
N ILE A 144 -8.34 -8.74 3.04
CA ILE A 144 -7.68 -10.04 3.04
C ILE A 144 -8.72 -11.16 3.13
N GLY A 145 -8.64 -12.15 2.25
CA GLY A 145 -9.59 -13.28 2.25
C GLY A 145 -11.07 -12.88 2.07
N GLY A 146 -11.34 -11.72 1.46
CA GLY A 146 -12.69 -11.15 1.35
C GLY A 146 -13.20 -10.42 2.59
N GLU A 147 -12.40 -10.32 3.65
CA GLU A 147 -12.71 -9.55 4.86
C GLU A 147 -12.11 -8.14 4.76
N LEU A 148 -12.96 -7.10 4.89
CA LEU A 148 -12.55 -5.71 4.95
C LEU A 148 -12.32 -5.29 6.41
N LEU A 149 -11.13 -4.81 6.74
CA LEU A 149 -10.74 -4.40 8.09
C LEU A 149 -10.42 -2.90 8.12
N ASP A 150 -11.20 -2.15 8.88
CA ASP A 150 -11.14 -0.69 8.95
C ASP A 150 -10.11 -0.22 9.98
N GLY A 151 -8.90 0.06 9.51
CA GLY A 151 -7.81 0.63 10.31
C GLY A 151 -7.92 2.13 10.56
N SER A 152 -8.83 2.83 9.89
CA SER A 152 -9.02 4.27 10.08
C SER A 152 -9.67 4.62 11.43
N LYS A 153 -10.29 3.63 12.08
CA LYS A 153 -10.88 3.77 13.42
C LYS A 153 -9.94 3.31 14.53
N SER A 154 -9.26 2.19 14.33
CA SER A 154 -8.27 1.64 15.27
C SER A 154 -7.37 0.63 14.57
N GLN A 155 -6.07 0.67 14.86
CA GLN A 155 -5.13 -0.39 14.46
C GLN A 155 -5.10 -1.58 15.43
N GLU A 156 -5.71 -1.43 16.61
CA GLU A 156 -5.61 -2.41 17.69
C GLU A 156 -6.14 -3.79 17.24
N GLY A 157 -5.29 -4.81 17.35
CA GLY A 157 -5.64 -6.20 17.02
C GLY A 157 -5.70 -6.52 15.52
N LEU A 158 -5.53 -5.54 14.62
CA LEU A 158 -5.65 -5.77 13.19
C LEU A 158 -4.53 -6.64 12.64
N ARG A 159 -3.29 -6.46 13.12
CA ARG A 159 -2.18 -7.33 12.74
C ARG A 159 -2.47 -8.79 13.09
N GLU A 160 -2.85 -9.07 14.33
CA GLU A 160 -3.16 -10.44 14.77
C GLU A 160 -4.30 -11.03 13.94
N ARG A 161 -5.32 -10.23 13.62
CA ARG A 161 -6.45 -10.66 12.78
C ARG A 161 -6.00 -10.98 11.34
N ILE A 162 -5.14 -10.16 10.75
CA ILE A 162 -4.56 -10.40 9.42
C ILE A 162 -3.73 -11.68 9.43
N GLU A 163 -2.91 -11.90 10.46
CA GLU A 163 -2.11 -13.13 10.62
C GLU A 163 -3.00 -14.37 10.73
N GLU A 164 -4.10 -14.30 11.48
CA GLU A 164 -5.08 -15.39 11.62
C GLU A 164 -5.69 -15.76 10.26
N ILE A 165 -6.18 -14.76 9.51
CA ILE A 165 -6.79 -14.96 8.20
C ILE A 165 -5.77 -15.52 7.21
N ALA A 166 -4.56 -14.94 7.16
CA ALA A 166 -3.48 -15.43 6.30
C ALA A 166 -3.12 -16.88 6.63
N GLY A 167 -2.99 -17.22 7.92
CA GLY A 167 -2.70 -18.58 8.37
C GLY A 167 -3.75 -19.59 7.92
N ARG A 168 -5.05 -19.24 8.05
CA ARG A 168 -6.16 -20.06 7.57
C ARG A 168 -6.12 -20.27 6.06
N LEU A 169 -5.95 -19.19 5.28
CA LEU A 169 -5.90 -19.26 3.81
C LEU A 169 -4.68 -20.03 3.30
N LEU A 170 -3.54 -19.98 4.00
CA LEU A 170 -2.36 -20.77 3.64
C LEU A 170 -2.56 -22.26 3.95
N ALA A 171 -3.26 -22.58 5.04
CA ALA A 171 -3.58 -23.97 5.39
C ALA A 171 -4.58 -24.60 4.42
N GLU A 172 -5.50 -23.82 3.84
CA GLU A 172 -6.45 -24.28 2.81
C GLU A 172 -5.78 -24.60 1.45
N GLN A 173 -4.55 -24.13 1.22
CA GLN A 173 -3.78 -24.36 -0.01
C GLN A 173 -2.84 -25.57 0.04
N GLY A 174 -2.58 -26.12 1.24
CA GLY A 174 -1.70 -27.26 1.48
C GLY A 174 -2.46 -28.57 1.56
#